data_AF-F8QMS2-F1
#
_entry.id   AF-F8QMS2-F1
#
_cell.length_a   1.000
_cell.length_b   1.000
_cell.length_c   1.000
_cell.angle_alpha   90.00
_cell.angle_beta   90.00
_cell.angle_gamma   90.00
#
_symmetry.space_group_name_H-M   'P 1'
#
loop_
_entity.id
_entity.type
_entity.pdbx_description
1 polymer ?
#
loop_
_entity_poly.entity_id
_entity_poly.type
_entity_poly.pdbx_seq_one_letter_code
_entity_poly.pdbx_strand_id
1 'polypeptide(L)'
;YFLIQALAAALILFASTLNAWQTGLWTITNPTMHTTAIITMAIILKLGAAPVHLWYPEVLQGTTLNTALLISTWQKIAPMALLYMMQPSLPTNLLLVIGTTSALLGGWAGLNQTQTRKIMAHSSIAHMGWILIALTTSPQLATLTLMAYIIMTTAMFTSLNTSTTKTIMDMGTAWSYSPTMMTLTLLTLTSLGGLPPLTGFMPKLLILNELTTKTLLPLATMLALTSLPSLFFYIRMAYTTTLTAPPNTTNTEH
;
A
#
# COMPACT_ATOMS: atom_id res chain seq x y z
N TYR A 1 -13.53 4.64 9.93
CA TYR A 1 -13.72 4.77 8.48
C TYR A 1 -14.58 5.98 8.10
N PHE A 2 -15.87 5.99 8.46
CA PHE A 2 -16.82 7.04 8.05
C PHE A 2 -16.33 8.47 8.30
N LEU A 3 -15.99 8.81 9.55
CA LEU A 3 -15.57 10.18 9.93
C LEU A 3 -14.40 10.70 9.07
N ILE A 4 -13.38 9.89 8.86
CA ILE A 4 -12.19 10.27 8.10
C ILE A 4 -12.49 10.41 6.61
N GLN A 5 -13.30 9.50 6.05
CA GLN A 5 -13.65 9.52 4.64
C GLN A 5 -14.62 10.67 4.31
N ALA A 6 -15.50 11.03 5.25
CA ALA A 6 -16.38 12.18 5.16
C ALA A 6 -15.58 13.49 5.23
N LEU A 7 -14.62 13.60 6.16
CA LEU A 7 -13.70 14.74 6.23
C LEU A 7 -12.91 14.91 4.92
N ALA A 8 -12.35 13.81 4.40
CA ALA A 8 -11.63 13.84 3.14
C ALA A 8 -12.53 14.28 1.97
N ALA A 9 -13.77 13.79 1.91
CA ALA A 9 -14.73 14.22 0.88
C ALA A 9 -15.09 15.71 1.00
N ALA A 10 -15.29 16.20 2.23
CA ALA A 10 -15.55 17.62 2.49
C ALA A 10 -14.38 18.51 2.07
N LEU A 11 -13.13 18.08 2.31
CA LEU A 11 -11.94 18.80 1.85
C LEU A 11 -11.82 18.83 0.32
N ILE A 12 -12.14 17.74 -0.38
CA ILE A 12 -12.17 17.72 -1.85
C ILE A 12 -13.22 18.70 -2.37
N LEU A 13 -14.42 18.70 -1.78
CA LEU A 13 -15.50 19.60 -2.16
C LEU A 13 -15.16 21.07 -1.86
N PHE A 14 -14.54 21.34 -0.72
CA PHE A 14 -14.07 22.69 -0.38
C PHE A 14 -13.00 23.19 -1.36
N ALA A 15 -12.05 22.34 -1.73
CA ALA A 15 -11.01 22.72 -2.68
C ALA A 15 -11.56 22.90 -4.11
N SER A 16 -12.55 22.10 -4.53
CA SER A 16 -13.18 22.25 -5.84
C SER A 16 -14.03 23.51 -5.94
N THR A 17 -14.79 23.87 -4.89
CA THR A 17 -15.55 25.13 -4.85
C THR A 17 -14.62 26.34 -4.80
N LEU A 18 -13.50 26.26 -4.07
CA LEU A 18 -12.48 27.31 -4.05
C LEU A 18 -11.85 27.48 -5.45
N ASN A 19 -11.56 26.38 -6.14
CA ASN A 19 -11.02 26.42 -7.51
C ASN A 19 -12.03 27.05 -8.49
N ALA A 20 -13.30 26.65 -8.42
CA ALA A 20 -14.36 27.22 -9.23
C ALA A 20 -14.59 28.70 -8.93
N TRP A 21 -14.45 29.13 -7.67
CA TRP A 21 -14.54 30.54 -7.30
C TRP A 21 -13.37 31.36 -7.85
N GLN A 22 -12.15 30.81 -7.87
CA GLN A 22 -10.96 31.49 -8.39
C GLN A 22 -10.89 31.55 -9.91
N THR A 23 -11.29 30.47 -10.60
CA THR A 23 -11.09 30.30 -12.04
C THR A 23 -12.37 30.41 -12.86
N GLY A 24 -13.54 30.32 -12.23
CA GLY A 24 -14.84 30.26 -12.90
C GLY A 24 -15.12 28.91 -13.59
N LEU A 25 -14.22 27.92 -13.48
CA LEU A 25 -14.30 26.65 -14.20
C LEU A 25 -14.42 25.46 -13.24
N TRP A 26 -15.14 24.43 -13.68
CA TRP A 26 -15.25 23.13 -12.99
C TRP A 26 -14.37 22.04 -13.65
N THR A 27 -13.44 22.45 -14.49
CA THR A 27 -12.52 21.52 -15.15
C THR A 27 -11.57 20.94 -14.13
N ILE A 28 -11.37 19.62 -14.21
CA ILE A 28 -10.47 18.94 -13.29
C ILE A 28 -9.04 19.39 -13.64
N THR A 29 -8.64 19.31 -14.92
CA THR A 29 -7.23 19.22 -15.38
C THR A 29 -6.23 20.27 -14.87
N ASN A 30 -6.65 21.51 -14.58
CA ASN A 30 -5.73 22.59 -14.19
C ASN A 30 -6.23 23.37 -12.97
N PRO A 31 -6.20 22.80 -11.74
CA PRO A 31 -6.51 23.55 -10.54
C PRO A 31 -5.35 24.47 -10.14
N THR A 32 -5.65 25.50 -9.35
CA THR A 32 -4.63 26.40 -8.78
C THR A 32 -3.71 25.68 -7.78
N MET A 33 -2.48 26.16 -7.60
CA MET A 33 -1.49 25.51 -6.73
C MET A 33 -1.98 25.27 -5.28
N HIS A 34 -2.76 26.20 -4.73
CA HIS A 34 -3.31 26.05 -3.38
C HIS A 34 -4.42 24.99 -3.32
N THR A 35 -5.28 24.93 -4.34
CA THR A 35 -6.37 23.95 -4.40
C THR A 35 -5.83 22.55 -4.65
N THR A 36 -4.81 22.39 -5.51
CA THR A 36 -4.15 21.09 -5.72
C THR A 36 -3.55 20.55 -4.43
N ALA A 37 -2.90 21.38 -3.61
CA ALA A 37 -2.34 20.96 -2.32
C ALA A 37 -3.41 20.49 -1.32
N ILE A 38 -4.57 21.15 -1.27
CA ILE A 38 -5.68 20.71 -0.40
C ILE A 38 -6.27 19.40 -0.90
N ILE A 39 -6.47 19.27 -2.22
CA ILE A 39 -6.97 18.06 -2.87
C ILE A 39 -6.01 16.89 -2.63
N THR A 40 -4.70 17.09 -2.79
CA THR A 40 -3.72 16.02 -2.55
C THR A 40 -3.73 15.57 -1.10
N MET A 41 -3.75 16.48 -0.12
CA MET A 41 -3.85 16.11 1.29
C MET A 41 -5.14 15.35 1.61
N ALA A 42 -6.26 15.73 1.01
CA ALA A 42 -7.52 15.02 1.15
C ALA A 42 -7.46 13.61 0.55
N ILE A 43 -6.81 13.43 -0.60
CA ILE A 43 -6.63 12.12 -1.22
C ILE A 43 -5.68 11.24 -0.40
N ILE A 44 -4.60 11.80 0.14
CA ILE A 44 -3.67 11.10 1.03
C ILE A 44 -4.40 10.57 2.27
N LEU A 45 -5.33 11.36 2.81
CA LEU A 45 -6.26 10.94 3.86
C LEU A 45 -7.14 9.76 3.41
N LYS A 46 -7.72 9.81 2.20
CA LYS A 46 -8.53 8.71 1.65
C LYS A 46 -7.74 7.42 1.43
N LEU A 47 -6.51 7.53 0.94
CA LEU A 47 -5.63 6.40 0.64
C LEU A 47 -5.02 5.76 1.89
N GLY A 48 -5.02 6.49 3.01
CA GLY A 48 -4.41 6.06 4.27
C GLY A 48 -2.89 6.13 4.25
N ALA A 49 -2.30 7.05 3.47
CA ALA A 49 -0.85 7.24 3.43
C ALA A 49 -0.39 8.13 4.60
N ALA A 50 0.88 8.00 4.99
CA ALA A 50 1.45 8.81 6.06
C ALA A 50 1.49 10.30 5.68
N PRO A 51 1.32 11.24 6.63
CA PRO A 51 1.21 11.05 8.08
C PRO A 51 -0.17 10.58 8.55
N VAL A 52 -1.22 10.68 7.74
CA VAL A 52 -2.61 10.44 8.18
C VAL A 52 -3.08 8.98 8.04
N HIS A 53 -2.14 8.04 8.24
CA HIS A 53 -2.32 6.61 8.04
C HIS A 53 -2.93 5.86 9.24
N LEU A 54 -2.96 6.47 10.42
CA LEU A 54 -3.28 5.79 11.69
C LEU A 54 -4.66 5.11 11.71
N TRP A 55 -5.61 5.62 10.94
CA TRP A 55 -6.94 5.03 10.87
C TRP A 55 -6.97 3.68 10.14
N TYR A 56 -6.02 3.48 9.24
CA TYR A 56 -6.10 2.43 8.24
C TYR A 56 -5.83 1.03 8.86
N PRO A 57 -4.80 0.82 9.69
CA PRO A 57 -4.60 -0.46 10.39
C PRO A 57 -5.74 -0.84 11.34
N GLU A 58 -6.30 0.11 12.07
CA GLU A 58 -7.37 -0.18 13.04
C GLU A 58 -8.69 -0.53 12.33
N VAL A 59 -9.02 0.15 11.23
CA VAL A 59 -10.19 -0.20 10.42
C VAL A 59 -10.03 -1.60 9.82
N LEU A 60 -8.88 -1.93 9.24
CA LEU A 60 -8.64 -3.25 8.65
C LEU A 60 -8.72 -4.37 9.69
N GLN A 61 -8.21 -4.14 10.91
CA GLN A 61 -8.30 -5.14 11.98
C GLN A 61 -9.75 -5.33 12.46
N GLY A 62 -10.57 -4.28 12.46
CA GLY A 62 -11.97 -4.33 12.90
C GLY A 62 -12.94 -4.99 11.91
N THR A 63 -12.52 -5.24 10.66
CA THR A 63 -13.40 -5.71 9.58
C THR A 63 -13.10 -7.16 9.16
N THR A 64 -14.01 -7.80 8.43
CA THR A 64 -13.81 -9.14 7.86
C THR A 64 -12.70 -9.14 6.80
N LEU A 65 -12.10 -10.30 6.48
CA LEU A 65 -11.03 -10.39 5.48
C LEU A 65 -11.48 -9.93 4.08
N ASN A 66 -12.73 -10.24 3.69
CA ASN A 66 -13.28 -9.79 2.40
C ASN A 66 -13.47 -8.27 2.34
N THR A 67 -13.96 -7.66 3.41
CA THR A 67 -14.11 -6.20 3.46
C THR A 67 -12.76 -5.50 3.56
N ALA A 68 -11.80 -6.10 4.27
CA ALA A 68 -10.42 -5.65 4.29
C ALA A 68 -9.77 -5.68 2.89
N LEU A 69 -9.99 -6.74 2.12
CA LEU A 69 -9.57 -6.84 0.73
C LEU A 69 -10.14 -5.69 -0.11
N LEU A 70 -11.46 -5.44 -0.03
CA LEU A 70 -12.11 -4.36 -0.78
C LEU A 70 -11.56 -2.98 -0.41
N ILE A 71 -11.31 -2.72 0.87
CA ILE A 71 -10.70 -1.46 1.35
C ILE A 71 -9.26 -1.33 0.82
N SER A 72 -8.50 -2.43 0.79
CA SER A 72 -7.10 -2.43 0.39
C SER A 72 -6.84 -2.36 -1.12
N THR A 73 -7.85 -2.65 -1.95
CA THR A 73 -7.74 -2.71 -3.41
C THR A 73 -8.69 -1.73 -4.09
N TRP A 74 -9.99 -2.02 -4.06
CA TRP A 74 -11.02 -1.28 -4.78
C TRP A 74 -11.11 0.19 -4.37
N GLN A 75 -11.06 0.47 -3.06
CA GLN A 75 -11.17 1.84 -2.54
C GLN A 75 -9.95 2.72 -2.86
N LYS A 76 -8.85 2.14 -3.37
CA LYS A 76 -7.67 2.89 -3.79
C LYS A 76 -7.74 3.36 -5.25
N ILE A 77 -8.58 2.74 -6.08
CA ILE A 77 -8.64 3.03 -7.52
C ILE A 77 -9.14 4.45 -7.80
N ALA A 78 -10.29 4.83 -7.21
CA ALA A 78 -10.89 6.13 -7.47
C ALA A 78 -10.04 7.33 -6.99
N PRO A 79 -9.48 7.34 -5.76
CA PRO A 79 -8.59 8.42 -5.34
C PRO A 79 -7.30 8.50 -6.17
N MET A 80 -6.76 7.35 -6.61
CA MET A 80 -5.61 7.33 -7.53
C MET A 80 -5.97 7.91 -8.90
N ALA A 81 -7.14 7.56 -9.46
CA ALA A 81 -7.62 8.11 -10.73
C ALA A 81 -7.70 9.65 -10.71
N LEU A 82 -8.15 10.23 -9.59
CA LEU A 82 -8.19 11.68 -9.44
C LEU A 82 -6.78 12.29 -9.44
N LEU A 83 -5.81 11.67 -8.75
CA LEU A 83 -4.41 12.10 -8.82
C LEU A 83 -3.84 12.00 -10.25
N TYR A 84 -4.18 10.96 -11.02
CA TYR A 84 -3.74 10.84 -12.42
C TYR A 84 -4.27 11.98 -13.29
N MET A 85 -5.54 12.34 -13.13
CA MET A 85 -6.11 13.46 -13.88
C MET A 85 -5.41 14.79 -13.53
N MET A 86 -4.89 14.91 -12.30
CA MET A 86 -4.26 16.12 -11.77
C MET A 86 -2.75 16.17 -11.94
N GLN A 87 -2.15 15.13 -12.52
CA GLN A 87 -0.70 14.95 -12.61
C GLN A 87 0.10 16.21 -12.99
N PRO A 88 -0.28 17.03 -13.99
CA PRO A 88 0.55 18.18 -14.38
C PRO A 88 0.62 19.29 -13.31
N SER A 89 -0.33 19.36 -12.39
CA SER A 89 -0.47 20.42 -11.38
C SER A 89 -0.22 19.93 -9.94
N LEU A 90 0.19 18.67 -9.77
CA LEU A 90 0.45 18.09 -8.46
C LEU A 90 1.69 18.74 -7.80
N PRO A 91 1.64 19.02 -6.48
CA PRO A 91 2.82 19.45 -5.74
C PRO A 91 3.82 18.28 -5.58
N THR A 92 4.81 18.22 -6.47
CA THR A 92 5.80 17.13 -6.54
C THR A 92 6.55 16.94 -5.24
N ASN A 93 7.09 18.02 -4.64
CA ASN A 93 7.84 17.94 -3.38
C ASN A 93 6.99 17.36 -2.23
N LEU A 94 5.71 17.74 -2.14
CA LEU A 94 4.79 17.20 -1.14
C LEU A 94 4.63 15.68 -1.33
N LEU A 95 4.41 15.23 -2.56
CA LEU A 95 4.24 13.81 -2.89
C LEU A 95 5.50 12.98 -2.63
N LEU A 96 6.69 13.52 -2.90
CA LEU A 96 7.95 12.83 -2.61
C LEU A 96 8.17 12.64 -1.10
N VAL A 97 7.87 13.67 -0.29
CA VAL A 97 7.95 13.60 1.18
C VAL A 97 6.92 12.60 1.72
N ILE A 98 5.68 12.66 1.25
CA ILE A 98 4.61 11.76 1.68
C ILE A 98 4.90 10.32 1.25
N GLY A 99 5.44 10.14 0.04
CA GLY A 99 5.79 8.84 -0.49
C GLY A 99 6.91 8.15 0.32
N THR A 100 7.96 8.90 0.65
CA THR A 100 9.08 8.37 1.44
C THR A 100 8.70 8.13 2.90
N THR A 101 7.96 9.05 3.52
CA THR A 101 7.49 8.88 4.90
C THR A 101 6.50 7.71 5.04
N SER A 102 5.64 7.48 4.05
CA SER A 102 4.74 6.32 4.04
C SER A 102 5.47 5.00 3.83
N ALA A 103 6.49 4.95 2.95
CA ALA A 103 7.37 3.79 2.82
C ALA A 103 8.06 3.45 4.16
N LEU A 104 8.62 4.45 4.84
CA LEU A 104 9.31 4.28 6.12
C LEU A 104 8.36 3.85 7.23
N LEU A 105 7.27 4.60 7.47
CA LEU A 105 6.35 4.33 8.57
C LEU A 105 5.55 3.05 8.36
N GLY A 106 5.19 2.72 7.12
CA GLY A 106 4.61 1.44 6.78
C GLY A 106 5.55 0.28 7.10
N GLY A 107 6.83 0.41 6.74
CA GLY A 107 7.86 -0.57 7.07
C GLY A 107 8.04 -0.75 8.58
N TRP A 108 8.33 0.32 9.32
CA TRP A 108 8.61 0.28 10.76
C TRP A 108 7.42 -0.17 11.60
N ALA A 109 6.23 0.39 11.37
CA ALA A 109 5.07 0.04 12.18
C ALA A 109 4.59 -1.40 11.91
N GLY A 110 4.85 -1.95 10.72
CA GLY A 110 4.57 -3.35 10.39
C GLY A 110 5.44 -4.36 11.13
N LEU A 111 6.67 -4.00 11.54
CA LEU A 111 7.60 -4.89 12.24
C LEU A 111 7.00 -5.44 13.54
N ASN A 112 6.25 -4.62 14.29
CA ASN A 112 5.74 -5.00 15.60
C ASN A 112 4.33 -5.61 15.57
N GLN A 113 3.80 -5.94 14.39
CA GLN A 113 2.45 -6.51 14.28
C GLN A 113 2.49 -8.03 14.18
N THR A 114 1.61 -8.69 14.93
CA THR A 114 1.37 -10.15 14.87
C THR A 114 0.07 -10.52 14.15
N GLN A 115 -0.83 -9.54 14.00
CA GLN A 115 -2.11 -9.72 13.34
C GLN A 115 -1.95 -9.56 11.82
N THR A 116 -2.37 -10.56 11.05
CA THR A 116 -2.17 -10.60 9.58
C THR A 116 -2.78 -9.38 8.90
N ARG A 117 -3.96 -8.94 9.34
CA ARG A 117 -4.64 -7.75 8.80
C ARG A 117 -3.90 -6.44 9.08
N LYS A 118 -3.30 -6.26 10.26
CA LYS A 118 -2.47 -5.07 10.55
C LYS A 118 -1.17 -5.09 9.75
N ILE A 119 -0.56 -6.27 9.57
CA ILE A 119 0.62 -6.41 8.70
C ILE A 119 0.26 -6.02 7.25
N MET A 120 -0.86 -6.54 6.73
CA MET A 120 -1.37 -6.17 5.40
C MET A 120 -1.80 -4.70 5.31
N ALA A 121 -2.14 -4.06 6.43
CA ALA A 121 -2.42 -2.65 6.46
C ALA A 121 -1.14 -1.84 6.22
N HIS A 122 -0.10 -2.15 7.00
CA HIS A 122 1.20 -1.49 6.93
C HIS A 122 1.93 -1.76 5.61
N SER A 123 1.79 -2.95 5.02
CA SER A 123 2.26 -3.19 3.67
C SER A 123 1.62 -2.24 2.66
N SER A 124 0.30 -2.07 2.71
CA SER A 124 -0.36 -1.17 1.77
C SER A 124 0.07 0.28 1.95
N ILE A 125 0.34 0.73 3.18
CA ILE A 125 0.87 2.08 3.45
C ILE A 125 2.24 2.24 2.80
N ALA A 126 3.11 1.23 2.93
CA ALA A 126 4.42 1.24 2.30
C ALA A 126 4.32 1.24 0.76
N HIS A 127 3.47 0.39 0.18
CA HIS A 127 3.25 0.35 -1.27
C HIS A 127 2.62 1.63 -1.82
N MET A 128 1.71 2.27 -1.07
CA MET A 128 1.19 3.60 -1.46
C MET A 128 2.33 4.61 -1.56
N GLY A 129 3.35 4.52 -0.70
CA GLY A 129 4.51 5.38 -0.78
C GLY A 129 5.27 5.25 -2.10
N TRP A 130 5.51 4.01 -2.53
CA TRP A 130 6.12 3.73 -3.83
C TRP A 130 5.25 4.22 -5.01
N ILE A 131 3.93 4.01 -4.95
CA ILE A 131 3.00 4.44 -6.01
C ILE A 131 2.94 5.97 -6.12
N LEU A 132 2.92 6.69 -5.00
CA LEU A 132 2.90 8.16 -5.01
C LEU A 132 4.20 8.74 -5.58
N ILE A 133 5.35 8.13 -5.29
CA ILE A 133 6.63 8.54 -5.90
C ILE A 133 6.62 8.23 -7.40
N ALA A 134 6.18 7.04 -7.79
CA ALA A 134 6.05 6.66 -9.20
C ALA A 134 5.17 7.65 -9.98
N LEU A 135 4.09 8.14 -9.37
CA LEU A 135 3.19 9.10 -10.02
C LEU A 135 3.90 10.41 -10.38
N THR A 136 4.86 10.85 -9.56
CA THR A 136 5.66 12.05 -9.84
C THR A 136 6.70 11.81 -10.93
N THR A 137 7.15 10.57 -11.15
CA THR A 137 8.14 10.25 -12.19
C THR A 137 7.47 9.99 -13.52
N SER A 138 6.56 9.02 -13.59
CA SER A 138 5.76 8.71 -14.76
C SER A 138 4.42 8.02 -14.39
N PRO A 139 3.29 8.45 -14.99
CA PRO A 139 1.99 7.87 -14.68
C PRO A 139 1.91 6.38 -15.09
N GLN A 140 2.60 5.97 -16.16
CA GLN A 140 2.63 4.57 -16.62
C GLN A 140 3.32 3.64 -15.60
N LEU A 141 4.34 4.13 -14.91
CA LEU A 141 4.99 3.37 -13.85
C LEU A 141 4.10 3.26 -12.63
N ALA A 142 3.40 4.35 -12.28
CA ALA A 142 2.42 4.34 -11.21
C ALA A 142 1.28 3.34 -11.48
N THR A 143 0.82 3.20 -12.73
CA THR A 143 -0.23 2.22 -13.06
C THR A 143 0.30 0.79 -12.95
N LEU A 144 1.50 0.52 -13.46
CA LEU A 144 2.17 -0.78 -13.30
C LEU A 144 2.29 -1.18 -11.82
N THR A 145 2.76 -0.26 -10.98
CA THR A 145 2.99 -0.49 -9.55
C THR A 145 1.66 -0.74 -8.81
N LEU A 146 0.61 0.01 -9.12
CA LEU A 146 -0.73 -0.18 -8.55
C LEU A 146 -1.33 -1.53 -8.97
N MET A 147 -1.23 -1.90 -10.25
CA MET A 147 -1.74 -3.18 -10.75
C MET A 147 -1.02 -4.37 -10.11
N ALA A 148 0.31 -4.33 -10.05
CA ALA A 148 1.09 -5.36 -9.38
C ALA A 148 0.69 -5.48 -7.89
N TYR A 149 0.54 -4.36 -7.19
CA TYR A 149 0.08 -4.33 -5.81
C TYR A 149 -1.33 -4.93 -5.65
N ILE A 150 -2.30 -4.57 -6.50
CA ILE A 150 -3.66 -5.12 -6.43
C ILE A 150 -3.64 -6.64 -6.63
N ILE A 151 -2.89 -7.15 -7.61
CA ILE A 151 -2.81 -8.60 -7.88
C ILE A 151 -2.17 -9.36 -6.71
N MET A 152 -1.07 -8.84 -6.15
CA MET A 152 -0.41 -9.51 -5.02
C MET A 152 -1.25 -9.46 -3.74
N THR A 153 -1.95 -8.35 -3.49
CA THR A 153 -2.82 -8.22 -2.31
C THR A 153 -4.08 -9.05 -2.42
N THR A 154 -4.72 -9.15 -3.58
CA THR A 154 -5.83 -10.08 -3.77
C THR A 154 -5.39 -11.51 -3.50
N ALA A 155 -4.25 -11.95 -4.05
CA ALA A 155 -3.71 -13.28 -3.81
C ALA A 155 -3.42 -13.57 -2.32
N MET A 156 -2.90 -12.59 -1.58
CA MET A 156 -2.68 -12.74 -0.13
C MET A 156 -3.98 -12.77 0.67
N PHE A 157 -4.94 -11.90 0.38
CA PHE A 157 -6.19 -11.90 1.14
C PHE A 157 -7.05 -13.13 0.84
N THR A 158 -7.02 -13.68 -0.38
CA THR A 158 -7.73 -14.93 -0.70
C THR A 158 -7.12 -16.12 0.03
N SER A 159 -5.79 -16.20 0.16
CA SER A 159 -5.14 -17.25 0.93
C SER A 159 -5.39 -17.14 2.44
N LEU A 160 -5.39 -15.92 2.99
CA LEU A 160 -5.76 -15.68 4.39
C LEU A 160 -7.24 -16.06 4.65
N ASN A 161 -8.14 -15.75 3.71
CA ASN A 161 -9.57 -16.01 3.89
C ASN A 161 -9.92 -17.50 3.81
N THR A 162 -9.29 -18.23 2.90
CA THR A 162 -9.48 -19.68 2.73
C THR A 162 -8.89 -20.49 3.89
N SER A 163 -7.74 -20.07 4.43
CA SER A 163 -7.13 -20.68 5.62
C SER A 163 -7.69 -20.14 6.95
N THR A 164 -8.55 -19.11 6.92
CA THR A 164 -9.12 -18.42 8.09
C THR A 164 -8.07 -17.89 9.10
N THR A 165 -6.87 -17.56 8.62
CA THR A 165 -5.72 -17.19 9.46
C THR A 165 -5.76 -15.71 9.89
N LYS A 166 -5.82 -15.47 11.21
CA LYS A 166 -5.87 -14.11 11.79
C LYS A 166 -4.53 -13.67 12.36
N THR A 167 -3.71 -14.62 12.81
CA THR A 167 -2.39 -14.37 13.38
C THR A 167 -1.29 -15.07 12.59
N ILE A 168 -0.04 -14.62 12.78
CA ILE A 168 1.14 -15.29 12.21
C ILE A 168 1.23 -16.76 12.67
N MET A 169 0.81 -17.08 13.90
CA MET A 169 0.85 -18.44 14.43
C MET A 169 -0.12 -19.37 13.71
N ASP A 170 -1.35 -18.90 13.45
CA ASP A 170 -2.36 -19.66 12.68
C ASP A 170 -1.82 -20.04 11.31
N MET A 171 -1.06 -19.12 10.70
CA MET A 171 -0.40 -19.30 9.40
C MET A 171 0.61 -20.45 9.41
N GLY A 172 1.33 -20.67 10.52
CA GLY A 172 2.27 -21.78 10.64
C GLY A 172 1.60 -23.15 10.80
N THR A 173 0.46 -23.21 11.49
CA THR A 173 -0.34 -24.46 11.58
C THR A 173 -1.05 -24.82 10.28
N ALA A 174 -1.22 -23.86 9.36
CA ALA A 174 -1.95 -24.09 8.12
C ALA A 174 -1.14 -24.89 7.07
N TRP A 175 0.18 -25.02 7.24
CA TRP A 175 1.04 -25.85 6.39
C TRP A 175 0.61 -27.32 6.35
N SER A 176 0.23 -27.88 7.49
CA SER A 176 -0.19 -29.29 7.56
C SER A 176 -1.56 -29.56 6.93
N TYR A 177 -2.39 -28.53 6.76
CA TYR A 177 -3.70 -28.64 6.13
C TYR A 177 -3.60 -28.50 4.60
N SER A 178 -2.88 -27.50 4.10
CA SER A 178 -2.80 -27.24 2.66
C SER A 178 -1.41 -26.76 2.22
N PRO A 179 -0.43 -27.67 2.05
CA PRO A 179 0.95 -27.30 1.74
C PRO A 179 1.07 -26.57 0.39
N THR A 180 0.25 -26.92 -0.60
CA THR A 180 0.23 -26.24 -1.91
C THR A 180 -0.23 -24.79 -1.83
N MET A 181 -1.20 -24.49 -0.96
CA MET A 181 -1.62 -23.11 -0.73
C MET A 181 -0.52 -22.33 -0.02
N MET A 182 0.13 -22.93 0.98
CA MET A 182 1.19 -22.26 1.73
C MET A 182 2.43 -21.95 0.88
N THR A 183 2.82 -22.83 -0.05
CA THR A 183 3.91 -22.51 -1.00
C THR A 183 3.54 -21.33 -1.91
N LEU A 184 2.29 -21.23 -2.36
CA LEU A 184 1.82 -20.06 -3.10
C LEU A 184 1.83 -18.80 -2.23
N THR A 185 1.43 -18.90 -0.95
CA THR A 185 1.48 -17.76 -0.01
C THR A 185 2.91 -17.26 0.21
N LEU A 186 3.89 -18.16 0.27
CA LEU A 186 5.30 -17.83 0.38
C LEU A 186 5.78 -17.00 -0.83
N LEU A 187 5.43 -17.44 -2.03
CA LEU A 187 5.77 -16.74 -3.28
C LEU A 187 5.11 -15.35 -3.34
N THR A 188 3.87 -15.21 -2.86
CA THR A 188 3.20 -13.91 -2.81
C THR A 188 3.77 -12.98 -1.73
N LEU A 189 4.21 -13.51 -0.59
CA LEU A 189 4.86 -12.71 0.46
C LEU A 189 6.23 -12.18 0.01
N THR A 190 7.03 -13.05 -0.61
CA THR A 190 8.34 -12.68 -1.14
C THR A 190 8.25 -11.74 -2.34
N SER A 191 7.19 -11.84 -3.15
CA SER A 191 6.93 -10.88 -4.23
C SER A 191 6.50 -9.52 -3.71
N LEU A 192 5.63 -9.43 -2.68
CA LEU A 192 5.32 -8.16 -2.00
C LEU A 192 6.57 -7.51 -1.38
N GLY A 193 7.46 -8.32 -0.82
CA GLY A 193 8.78 -7.89 -0.36
C GLY A 193 9.66 -7.31 -1.47
N GLY A 194 9.43 -7.71 -2.72
CA GLY A 194 10.19 -7.25 -3.88
C GLY A 194 11.56 -7.89 -3.97
N LEU A 195 11.66 -9.20 -3.72
CA LEU A 195 12.88 -9.96 -3.96
C LEU A 195 13.03 -10.32 -5.45
N PRO A 196 14.22 -10.14 -6.06
CA PRO A 196 14.52 -10.77 -7.35
C PRO A 196 14.48 -12.31 -7.16
N PRO A 197 13.85 -13.12 -8.03
CA PRO A 197 13.39 -12.91 -9.42
C PRO A 197 11.88 -12.62 -9.58
N LEU A 198 11.17 -12.21 -8.53
CA LEU A 198 9.71 -12.11 -8.54
C LEU A 198 9.19 -10.78 -9.13
N THR A 199 7.94 -10.79 -9.57
CA THR A 199 7.29 -9.66 -10.25
C THR A 199 7.24 -8.39 -9.41
N GLY A 200 7.11 -8.49 -8.09
CA GLY A 200 7.05 -7.30 -7.21
C GLY A 200 8.38 -6.55 -7.08
N PHE A 201 9.50 -7.11 -7.55
CA PHE A 201 10.76 -6.37 -7.65
C PHE A 201 10.80 -5.41 -8.84
N MET A 202 10.18 -5.80 -9.96
CA MET A 202 10.19 -5.02 -11.22
C MET A 202 9.73 -3.56 -11.02
N PRO A 203 8.58 -3.27 -10.37
CA PRO A 203 8.15 -1.89 -10.19
C PRO A 203 9.09 -1.07 -9.31
N LYS A 204 9.66 -1.67 -8.25
CA LYS A 204 10.60 -0.97 -7.34
C LYS A 204 11.90 -0.60 -8.07
N LEU A 205 12.45 -1.53 -8.84
CA LEU A 205 13.67 -1.29 -9.62
C LEU A 205 13.46 -0.19 -10.66
N LEU A 206 12.34 -0.22 -11.39
CA LEU A 206 12.04 0.79 -12.40
C LEU A 206 11.82 2.19 -11.79
N ILE A 207 11.18 2.28 -10.62
CA ILE A 207 11.08 3.56 -9.87
C ILE A 207 12.45 4.08 -9.49
N LEU A 208 13.33 3.22 -8.95
CA LEU A 208 14.68 3.64 -8.59
C LEU A 208 15.47 4.12 -9.81
N ASN A 209 15.35 3.44 -10.95
CA ASN A 209 15.99 3.86 -12.19
C ASN A 209 15.53 5.26 -12.63
N GLU A 210 14.22 5.51 -12.67
CA GLU A 210 13.64 6.83 -12.99
C GLU A 210 14.07 7.94 -12.00
N LEU A 211 14.22 7.62 -10.72
CA LEU A 211 14.72 8.59 -9.75
C LEU A 211 16.20 8.93 -10.00
N THR A 212 17.00 7.95 -10.37
CA THR A 212 18.43 8.17 -10.69
C THR A 212 18.62 8.96 -11.98
N THR A 213 17.82 8.72 -13.01
CA THR A 213 17.88 9.49 -14.27
C THR A 213 17.48 10.95 -14.06
N LYS A 214 16.57 11.24 -13.12
CA LYS A 214 16.17 12.60 -12.72
C LYS A 214 17.10 13.25 -11.68
N THR A 215 18.30 12.70 -11.44
CA THR A 215 19.30 13.22 -10.47
C THR A 215 18.86 13.25 -9.00
N LEU A 216 17.81 12.51 -8.62
CA LEU A 216 17.31 12.38 -7.24
C LEU A 216 17.94 11.19 -6.50
N LEU A 217 19.27 11.05 -6.60
CA LEU A 217 20.01 9.92 -6.02
C LEU A 217 19.83 9.78 -4.49
N PRO A 218 19.88 10.85 -3.68
CA PRO A 218 19.65 10.72 -2.24
C PRO A 218 18.25 10.20 -1.89
N LEU A 219 17.25 10.58 -2.68
CA LEU A 219 15.88 10.10 -2.49
C LEU A 219 15.77 8.62 -2.86
N ALA A 220 16.38 8.21 -3.98
CA ALA A 220 16.38 6.82 -4.43
C ALA A 220 17.04 5.89 -3.39
N THR A 221 18.18 6.30 -2.85
CA THR A 221 18.89 5.53 -1.80
C THR A 221 18.08 5.44 -0.51
N MET A 222 17.50 6.55 -0.05
CA MET A 222 16.62 6.54 1.12
C MET A 222 15.40 5.64 0.90
N LEU A 223 14.75 5.73 -0.26
CA LEU A 223 13.59 4.91 -0.60
C LEU A 223 13.94 3.42 -0.63
N ALA A 224 15.08 3.06 -1.22
CA ALA A 224 15.57 1.68 -1.21
C ALA A 224 15.78 1.16 0.23
N LEU A 225 16.43 1.93 1.11
CA LEU A 225 16.64 1.55 2.51
C LEU A 225 15.32 1.42 3.29
N THR A 226 14.34 2.30 3.04
CA THR A 226 13.02 2.21 3.70
C THR A 226 12.21 0.97 3.30
N SER A 227 12.58 0.29 2.22
CA SER A 227 11.92 -0.97 1.83
C SER A 227 12.39 -2.18 2.64
N LEU A 228 13.59 -2.12 3.23
CA LEU A 228 14.17 -3.25 3.97
C LEU A 228 13.35 -3.65 5.22
N PRO A 229 12.82 -2.71 6.05
CA PRO A 229 11.90 -3.07 7.12
C PRO A 229 10.66 -3.81 6.64
N SER A 230 10.11 -3.41 5.47
CA SER A 230 8.95 -4.08 4.92
C SER A 230 9.26 -5.52 4.51
N LEU A 231 10.41 -5.71 3.87
CA LEU A 231 10.92 -7.01 3.48
C LEU A 231 11.13 -7.92 4.69
N PHE A 232 11.64 -7.40 5.81
CA PHE A 232 11.84 -8.19 7.03
C PHE A 232 10.55 -8.81 7.56
N PHE A 233 9.46 -8.04 7.70
CA PHE A 233 8.23 -8.62 8.24
C PHE A 233 7.59 -9.63 7.27
N TYR A 234 7.77 -9.47 5.96
CA TYR A 234 7.34 -10.49 4.99
C TYR A 234 8.15 -11.78 5.11
N ILE A 235 9.47 -11.68 5.24
CA ILE A 235 10.33 -12.86 5.46
C ILE A 235 9.99 -13.53 6.79
N ARG A 236 9.68 -12.78 7.84
CA ARG A 236 9.22 -13.34 9.12
C ARG A 236 7.94 -14.17 8.94
N MET A 237 6.95 -13.65 8.22
CA MET A 237 5.72 -14.41 7.94
C MET A 237 6.00 -15.66 7.09
N ALA A 238 6.80 -15.51 6.03
CA ALA A 238 7.25 -16.61 5.18
C ALA A 238 7.99 -17.70 5.97
N TYR A 239 8.82 -17.30 6.92
CA TYR A 239 9.56 -18.22 7.78
C TYR A 239 8.62 -19.08 8.62
N THR A 240 7.64 -18.43 9.25
CA THR A 240 6.66 -19.12 10.09
C THR A 240 5.68 -20.00 9.32
N THR A 241 5.41 -19.71 8.05
CA THR A 241 4.44 -20.48 7.23
C THR A 241 5.02 -21.74 6.63
N THR A 242 6.28 -21.73 6.17
CA THR A 242 6.82 -22.86 5.39
C THR A 242 8.19 -23.36 5.84
N LEU A 243 9.01 -22.50 6.45
CA LEU A 243 10.40 -22.87 6.80
C LEU A 243 10.51 -23.50 8.19
N THR A 244 9.48 -23.36 9.02
CA THR A 244 9.33 -24.04 10.30
C THR A 244 7.96 -24.68 10.40
N ALA A 245 7.89 -25.89 10.96
CA ALA A 245 6.63 -26.54 11.32
C ALA A 245 6.38 -26.35 12.83
N PRO A 246 5.59 -25.35 13.25
CA PRO A 246 5.19 -25.23 14.66
C PRO A 246 4.31 -26.43 15.07
N PRO A 247 4.22 -26.72 16.38
CA PRO A 247 3.46 -27.88 16.85
C PRO A 247 1.98 -27.77 16.48
N ASN A 248 1.45 -28.82 15.86
CA ASN A 248 0.05 -28.92 15.50
C ASN A 248 -0.80 -29.35 16.71
N THR A 249 -2.07 -28.92 16.71
CA THR A 249 -3.06 -29.40 17.68
C THR A 249 -3.64 -30.75 17.23
N THR A 250 -4.03 -31.60 18.17
CA THR A 250 -4.57 -32.95 17.92
C THR A 250 -5.80 -33.02 17.00
N ASN A 251 -6.50 -31.90 16.81
CA ASN A 251 -7.74 -31.82 16.00
C ASN A 251 -7.48 -31.51 14.51
N THR A 252 -6.23 -31.52 14.03
CA THR A 252 -5.92 -31.34 12.61
C THR A 252 -6.03 -32.68 11.88
N GLU A 253 -7.17 -32.94 11.23
CA GLU A 253 -7.30 -34.04 10.28
C GLU A 253 -7.02 -33.56 8.84
N HIS A 254 -6.46 -34.44 8.01
CA HIS A 254 -5.91 -34.16 6.67
C HIS A 254 -6.97 -33.94 5.59
#